data_AF-A0A9D2BU66-F1
#
_entry.id   AF-A0A9D2BU66-F1
#
_cell.length_a   1.000
_cell.length_b   1.000
_cell.length_c   1.000
_cell.angle_alpha   90.00
_cell.angle_beta   90.00
_cell.angle_gamma   90.00
#
_symmetry.space_group_name_H-M   'P 1'
#
loop_
_entity.id
_entity.type
_entity.pdbx_description
1 polymer ?
#
loop_
_entity_poly.entity_id
_entity_poly.type
_entity_poly.pdbx_seq_one_letter_code
_entity_poly.pdbx_strand_id
1 'polypeptide(L)'
;MNKYNGLLSSVAHKYHICKGARETENEWKTRLVYSICGMMAYASLWDDSEEGTISIVHLKRKVRSMLANYKSMYPELSGSLPYVSEELEDEIADQFLSTGVVYHRPNRIVPSMKHEEPFGDILFQRGIALDSISCVSGIGFYSKQYGAKNTDKIKAMFGLDQENLQTLWRITLSAASWKSDLSFEQNTEYLRLKPPFSQGYWVNKPDTTGTVSILRTGMKGSQLYYLYRYYGTTMEVCPLPQWQVEFYNYRSLACACLSTYGTLPPIEYFEDGALVHIRMNYLLPPRELEFLKLYSWPETCTSLPCIFRRKLSIEVFTAIKNVLSDEGYEFKGGTI
;
A
#
# COMPACT_ATOMS: atom_id res chain seq x y z
N MET A 1 24.66 14.58 10.11
CA MET A 1 24.95 13.25 9.52
C MET A 1 26.25 12.60 10.02
N ASN A 2 27.11 13.31 10.76
CA ASN A 2 28.42 12.81 11.22
C ASN A 2 28.43 12.19 12.64
N LYS A 3 27.28 12.07 13.30
CA LYS A 3 27.19 11.43 14.63
C LYS A 3 27.48 9.93 14.53
N TYR A 4 28.03 9.36 15.61
CA TYR A 4 28.31 7.92 15.72
C TYR A 4 29.13 7.36 14.54
N ASN A 5 30.26 8.01 14.25
CA ASN A 5 31.14 7.65 13.12
C ASN A 5 30.43 7.62 11.77
N GLY A 6 29.44 8.49 11.58
CA GLY A 6 28.69 8.57 10.33
C GLY A 6 27.76 7.39 10.07
N LEU A 7 27.33 6.65 11.10
CA LEU A 7 26.48 5.45 10.96
C LEU A 7 25.35 5.61 9.95
N LEU A 8 24.51 6.64 10.11
CA LEU A 8 23.38 6.87 9.20
C LEU A 8 23.83 7.28 7.79
N SER A 9 24.97 7.96 7.65
CA SER A 9 25.57 8.26 6.33
C SER A 9 26.03 6.99 5.63
N SER A 10 26.67 6.08 6.36
CA SER A 10 27.12 4.79 5.84
C SER A 10 25.95 3.93 5.40
N VAL A 11 24.86 3.88 6.19
CA VAL A 11 23.62 3.20 5.81
C VAL A 11 23.01 3.84 4.56
N ALA A 12 22.89 5.17 4.53
CA ALA A 12 22.31 5.88 3.39
C ALA A 12 23.08 5.62 2.09
N HIS A 13 24.42 5.63 2.15
CA HIS A 13 25.27 5.35 1.00
C HIS A 13 25.18 3.89 0.58
N LYS A 14 25.28 2.94 1.53
CA LYS A 14 25.24 1.50 1.25
C LYS A 14 23.93 1.06 0.58
N TYR A 15 22.81 1.63 1.00
CA TYR A 15 21.47 1.22 0.54
C TYR A 15 20.81 2.22 -0.42
N HIS A 16 21.58 3.18 -0.95
CA HIS A 16 21.12 4.22 -1.89
C HIS A 16 19.87 4.99 -1.42
N ILE A 17 19.77 5.27 -0.11
CA ILE A 17 18.69 6.06 0.47
C ILE A 17 19.06 7.55 0.41
N CYS A 18 18.94 8.13 -0.79
CA CYS A 18 19.31 9.52 -1.06
C CYS A 18 18.39 10.52 -0.33
N LYS A 19 18.95 11.66 0.05
CA LYS A 19 18.23 12.79 0.63
C LYS A 19 17.41 13.52 -0.45
N GLY A 20 16.19 13.95 -0.13
CA GLY A 20 15.43 14.88 -0.98
C GLY A 20 16.10 16.25 -1.08
N ALA A 21 15.74 17.05 -2.09
CA ALA A 21 16.34 18.38 -2.29
C ALA A 21 15.90 19.37 -1.20
N ARG A 22 14.63 19.30 -0.78
CA ARG A 22 14.02 20.14 0.27
C ARG A 22 13.85 19.40 1.59
N GLU A 23 14.08 18.08 1.61
CA GLU A 23 14.08 17.27 2.83
C GLU A 23 15.09 17.82 3.86
N THR A 24 14.64 18.01 5.09
CA THR A 24 15.53 18.39 6.21
C THR A 24 16.43 17.23 6.61
N GLU A 25 17.52 17.50 7.34
CA GLU A 25 18.37 16.40 7.85
C GLU A 25 17.59 15.47 8.80
N ASN A 26 16.71 16.01 9.65
CA ASN A 26 15.96 15.19 10.60
C ASN A 26 14.91 14.32 9.89
N GLU A 27 14.20 14.84 8.88
CA GLU A 27 13.29 14.03 8.06
C GLU A 27 14.02 12.90 7.35
N TRP A 28 15.22 13.18 6.80
CA TRP A 28 16.04 12.15 6.18
C TRP A 28 16.48 11.08 7.18
N LYS A 29 16.96 11.48 8.36
CA LYS A 29 17.32 10.53 9.45
C LYS A 29 16.12 9.69 9.87
N THR A 30 14.94 10.27 10.06
CA THR A 30 13.71 9.54 10.40
C THR A 30 13.40 8.47 9.35
N ARG A 31 13.58 8.81 8.07
CA ARG A 31 13.38 7.90 6.94
C ARG A 31 14.39 6.74 6.92
N LEU A 32 15.65 7.05 7.22
CA LEU A 32 16.70 6.03 7.40
C LEU A 32 16.37 5.08 8.56
N VAL A 33 15.96 5.62 9.73
CA VAL A 33 15.58 4.80 10.89
C VAL A 33 14.40 3.89 10.58
N TYR A 34 13.39 4.37 9.83
CA TYR A 34 12.27 3.54 9.36
C TYR A 34 12.76 2.36 8.51
N SER A 35 13.60 2.61 7.50
CA SER A 35 14.18 1.55 6.66
C SER A 35 15.05 0.58 7.46
N ILE A 36 15.83 1.08 8.43
CA ILE A 36 16.66 0.23 9.29
C ILE A 36 15.80 -0.69 10.15
N CYS A 37 14.67 -0.21 10.67
CA CYS A 37 13.72 -1.06 11.39
C CYS A 37 13.17 -2.18 10.49
N GLY A 38 12.81 -1.86 9.23
CA GLY A 38 12.39 -2.86 8.25
C GLY A 38 13.49 -3.87 7.88
N MET A 39 14.72 -3.40 7.66
CA MET A 39 15.86 -4.27 7.40
C MET A 39 16.18 -5.17 8.61
N MET A 40 16.03 -4.66 9.83
CA MET A 40 16.22 -5.47 11.05
C MET A 40 15.11 -6.51 11.21
N ALA A 41 13.86 -6.15 10.89
CA ALA A 41 12.75 -7.11 10.83
C ALA A 41 13.06 -8.22 9.82
N TYR A 42 13.56 -7.85 8.64
CA TYR A 42 13.94 -8.81 7.61
C TYR A 42 15.11 -9.70 8.04
N ALA A 43 16.18 -9.13 8.60
CA ALA A 43 17.33 -9.88 9.09
C ALA A 43 16.94 -10.88 10.19
N SER A 44 15.97 -10.52 11.05
CA SER A 44 15.49 -11.41 12.12
C SER A 44 14.84 -12.70 11.63
N LEU A 45 14.52 -12.79 10.33
CA LEU A 45 14.03 -14.03 9.72
C LEU A 45 15.09 -15.14 9.68
N TRP A 46 16.37 -14.78 9.82
CA TRP A 46 17.51 -15.70 9.89
C TRP A 46 18.10 -15.81 11.30
N ASP A 47 17.46 -15.23 12.32
CA ASP A 47 17.88 -15.47 13.70
C ASP A 47 17.75 -16.96 14.04
N ASP A 48 18.67 -17.48 14.83
CA ASP A 48 18.71 -18.91 15.12
C ASP A 48 17.44 -19.35 15.86
N SER A 49 16.75 -20.36 15.32
CA SER A 49 15.56 -20.93 15.94
C SER A 49 15.59 -22.44 15.79
N GLU A 50 15.41 -23.14 16.92
CA GLU A 50 15.36 -24.60 16.95
C GLU A 50 14.24 -25.17 16.06
N GLU A 51 13.17 -24.39 15.86
CA GLU A 51 12.00 -24.76 15.05
C GLU A 51 12.15 -24.47 13.55
N GLY A 52 13.24 -23.83 13.10
CA GLY A 52 13.43 -23.39 11.72
C GLY A 52 12.40 -22.36 11.22
N THR A 53 11.60 -21.79 12.12
CA THR A 53 10.59 -20.75 11.84
C THR A 53 10.61 -19.70 12.94
N ILE A 54 10.38 -18.43 12.58
CA ILE A 54 10.47 -17.31 13.52
C ILE A 54 9.07 -16.92 13.97
N SER A 55 8.93 -16.58 15.26
CA SER A 55 7.68 -16.01 15.76
C SER A 55 7.46 -14.60 15.22
N ILE A 56 6.22 -14.28 14.80
CA ILE A 56 5.90 -12.89 14.42
C ILE A 56 6.16 -11.90 15.56
N VAL A 57 6.01 -12.36 16.82
CA VAL A 57 6.33 -11.59 18.03
C VAL A 57 7.83 -11.30 18.14
N HIS A 58 8.68 -12.23 17.69
CA HIS A 58 10.13 -12.03 17.69
C HIS A 58 10.51 -10.90 16.71
N LEU A 59 9.96 -10.91 15.49
CA LEU A 59 10.16 -9.85 14.49
C LEU A 59 9.72 -8.50 15.05
N LYS A 60 8.49 -8.43 15.60
CA LYS A 60 7.96 -7.19 16.21
C LYS A 60 8.85 -6.69 17.35
N ARG A 61 9.34 -7.58 18.22
CA ARG A 61 10.28 -7.21 19.30
C ARG A 61 11.61 -6.66 18.75
N LYS A 62 12.12 -7.18 17.63
CA LYS A 62 13.35 -6.67 16.99
C LYS A 62 13.14 -5.25 16.45
N VAL A 63 12.00 -4.99 15.82
CA VAL A 63 11.59 -3.64 15.40
C VAL A 63 11.54 -2.69 16.60
N ARG A 64 10.84 -3.08 17.67
CA ARG A 64 10.73 -2.29 18.91
C ARG A 64 12.09 -1.89 19.47
N SER A 65 12.97 -2.88 19.68
CA SER A 65 14.30 -2.66 20.23
C SER A 65 15.14 -1.75 19.34
N MET A 66 15.06 -1.93 18.01
CA MET A 66 15.81 -1.11 17.07
C MET A 66 15.33 0.35 17.10
N LEU A 67 14.01 0.57 17.09
CA LEU A 67 13.42 1.91 17.21
C LEU A 67 13.85 2.59 18.52
N ALA A 68 13.79 1.87 19.65
CA ALA A 68 14.19 2.40 20.95
C ALA A 68 15.68 2.83 20.97
N ASN A 69 16.56 2.02 20.39
CA ASN A 69 17.99 2.35 20.28
C ASN A 69 18.23 3.62 19.47
N TYR A 70 17.58 3.77 18.31
CA TYR A 70 17.74 4.97 17.49
C TYR A 70 17.12 6.22 18.13
N LYS A 71 16.01 6.10 18.88
CA LYS A 71 15.50 7.21 19.69
C LYS A 71 16.49 7.66 20.77
N SER A 72 17.17 6.71 21.41
CA SER A 72 18.20 7.00 22.42
C SER A 72 19.44 7.66 21.81
N MET A 73 19.91 7.16 20.66
CA MET A 73 21.08 7.71 19.97
C MET A 73 20.78 9.06 19.29
N TYR A 74 19.56 9.28 18.81
CA TYR A 74 19.18 10.52 18.14
C TYR A 74 17.95 11.14 18.83
N PRO A 75 18.11 11.71 20.04
CA PRO A 75 17.00 12.31 20.77
C PRO A 75 16.28 13.40 19.97
N GLU A 76 16.99 14.08 19.06
CA GLU A 76 16.41 15.08 18.15
C GLU A 76 15.30 14.54 17.24
N LEU A 77 15.20 13.21 17.04
CA LEU A 77 14.20 12.55 16.21
C LEU A 77 12.96 12.10 16.99
N SER A 78 12.94 12.27 18.32
CA SER A 78 11.86 11.75 19.16
C SER A 78 10.49 12.32 18.81
N GLY A 79 10.45 13.57 18.31
CA GLY A 79 9.23 14.22 17.83
C GLY A 79 8.83 13.87 16.39
N SER A 80 9.63 13.07 15.68
CA SER A 80 9.37 12.67 14.28
C SER A 80 9.21 11.16 14.11
N LEU A 81 9.74 10.36 15.03
CA LEU A 81 9.58 8.90 15.06
C LEU A 81 8.24 8.49 15.72
N PRO A 82 7.75 7.26 15.46
CA PRO A 82 6.48 6.78 16.02
C PRO A 82 6.44 6.89 17.53
N TYR A 83 5.39 7.46 18.11
CA TYR A 83 5.26 7.56 19.56
C TYR A 83 5.02 6.20 20.21
N VAL A 84 4.11 5.43 19.61
CA VAL A 84 3.78 4.06 20.00
C VAL A 84 4.60 3.11 19.13
N SER A 85 5.43 2.27 19.74
CA SER A 85 6.28 1.32 18.99
C SER A 85 5.46 0.29 18.23
N GLU A 86 4.36 -0.16 18.83
CA GLU A 86 3.46 -1.17 18.30
C GLU A 86 2.92 -0.78 16.93
N GLU A 87 2.66 0.51 16.67
CA GLU A 87 2.19 0.97 15.37
C GLU A 87 3.23 0.73 14.25
N LEU A 88 4.53 0.86 14.54
CA LEU A 88 5.58 0.55 13.57
C LEU A 88 5.80 -0.97 13.44
N GLU A 89 5.70 -1.69 14.55
CA GLU A 89 5.80 -3.15 14.59
C GLU A 89 4.72 -3.79 13.72
N ASP A 90 3.48 -3.32 13.86
CA ASP A 90 2.32 -3.78 13.11
C ASP A 90 2.43 -3.36 11.64
N GLU A 91 2.76 -2.10 11.33
CA GLU A 91 2.93 -1.62 9.95
C GLU A 91 3.97 -2.47 9.17
N ILE A 92 5.15 -2.74 9.77
CA ILE A 92 6.20 -3.53 9.09
C ILE A 92 5.77 -5.00 8.95
N ALA A 93 5.19 -5.58 10.00
CA ALA A 93 4.72 -6.96 9.97
C ALA A 93 3.63 -7.18 8.91
N ASP A 94 2.63 -6.28 8.88
CA ASP A 94 1.50 -6.35 7.97
C ASP A 94 1.94 -6.13 6.51
N GLN A 95 2.90 -5.22 6.27
CA GLN A 95 3.51 -5.04 4.96
C GLN A 95 4.20 -6.32 4.49
N PHE A 96 5.00 -6.97 5.34
CA PHE A 96 5.71 -8.20 4.97
C PHE A 96 4.75 -9.36 4.66
N LEU A 97 3.68 -9.51 5.45
CA LEU A 97 2.65 -10.52 5.24
C LEU A 97 1.85 -10.24 3.95
N SER A 98 1.42 -9.00 3.76
CA SER A 98 0.51 -8.62 2.67
C SER A 98 1.19 -8.58 1.30
N THR A 99 2.50 -8.38 1.25
CA THR A 99 3.28 -8.32 0.00
C THR A 99 4.06 -9.61 -0.30
N GLY A 100 3.90 -10.63 0.55
CA GLY A 100 4.55 -11.93 0.39
C GLY A 100 6.08 -11.88 0.56
N VAL A 101 6.61 -10.94 1.34
CA VAL A 101 8.02 -10.94 1.76
C VAL A 101 8.29 -12.14 2.66
N VAL A 102 7.29 -12.57 3.44
CA VAL A 102 7.32 -13.76 4.28
C VAL A 102 6.14 -14.68 3.96
N TYR A 103 6.35 -15.99 4.13
CA TYR A 103 5.25 -16.94 4.27
C TYR A 103 4.89 -17.09 5.74
N HIS A 104 3.64 -17.42 6.04
CA HIS A 104 3.18 -17.52 7.42
C HIS A 104 2.24 -18.69 7.67
N ARG A 105 2.24 -19.12 8.92
CA ARG A 105 1.20 -19.93 9.57
C ARG A 105 0.85 -19.24 10.90
N PRO A 106 -0.12 -19.71 11.70
CA PRO A 106 -0.46 -19.04 12.95
C PRO A 106 0.78 -18.74 13.82
N ASN A 107 1.03 -17.46 14.09
CA ASN A 107 2.13 -16.93 14.89
C ASN A 107 3.56 -17.25 14.43
N ARG A 108 3.77 -17.79 13.23
CA ARG A 108 5.09 -18.18 12.71
C ARG A 108 5.28 -17.70 11.28
N ILE A 109 6.48 -17.23 10.96
CA ILE A 109 6.88 -16.69 9.67
C ILE A 109 8.21 -17.29 9.21
N VAL A 110 8.39 -17.34 7.90
CA VAL A 110 9.64 -17.71 7.22
C VAL A 110 9.89 -16.77 6.04
N PRO A 111 11.15 -16.51 5.67
CA PRO A 111 11.44 -15.70 4.49
C PRO A 111 10.85 -16.36 3.23
N SER A 112 10.34 -15.53 2.31
CA SER A 112 9.94 -16.00 0.98
C SER A 112 11.14 -16.56 0.21
N MET A 113 10.87 -17.44 -0.75
CA MET A 113 11.91 -17.84 -1.71
C MET A 113 12.35 -16.63 -2.54
N LYS A 114 13.63 -16.62 -2.92
CA LYS A 114 14.19 -15.57 -3.78
C LYS A 114 13.34 -15.42 -5.04
N HIS A 115 12.81 -14.22 -5.23
CA HIS A 115 12.06 -13.83 -6.43
C HIS A 115 12.48 -12.42 -6.82
N GLU A 116 12.90 -12.28 -8.07
CA GLU A 116 13.33 -11.02 -8.66
C GLU A 116 12.59 -10.78 -9.97
N GLU A 117 12.05 -9.58 -10.17
CA GLU A 117 11.35 -9.23 -11.40
C GLU A 117 11.79 -7.87 -11.92
N PRO A 118 12.35 -7.79 -13.13
CA PRO A 118 12.80 -6.52 -13.70
C PRO A 118 11.61 -5.71 -14.21
N PHE A 119 11.67 -4.39 -14.04
CA PHE A 119 10.67 -3.48 -14.55
C PHE A 119 11.27 -2.09 -14.83
N GLY A 120 11.49 -1.79 -16.11
CA GLY A 120 12.12 -0.53 -16.50
C GLY A 120 13.57 -0.50 -16.04
N ASP A 121 13.93 0.47 -15.18
CA ASP A 121 15.30 0.70 -14.73
C ASP A 121 15.65 0.01 -13.39
N ILE A 122 14.70 -0.74 -12.82
CA ILE A 122 14.88 -1.43 -11.55
C ILE A 122 14.54 -2.92 -11.63
N LEU A 123 15.10 -3.68 -10.70
CA LEU A 123 14.75 -5.06 -10.38
C LEU A 123 14.08 -5.08 -9.00
N PHE A 124 12.80 -5.44 -8.94
CA PHE A 124 12.13 -5.67 -7.66
C PHE A 124 12.61 -6.98 -7.05
N GLN A 125 12.84 -7.01 -5.74
CA GLN A 125 13.44 -8.15 -5.07
C GLN A 125 12.74 -8.50 -3.76
N ARG A 126 12.49 -9.80 -3.53
CA ARG A 126 12.12 -10.36 -2.23
C ARG A 126 12.79 -11.72 -2.03
N GLY A 127 12.91 -12.14 -0.77
CA GLY A 127 13.56 -13.42 -0.46
C GLY A 127 15.06 -13.46 -0.79
N ILE A 128 15.71 -12.29 -0.93
CA ILE A 128 17.14 -12.19 -1.22
C ILE A 128 17.98 -12.36 0.05
N ALA A 129 19.24 -12.78 -0.12
CA ALA A 129 20.17 -12.84 1.00
C ALA A 129 20.53 -11.43 1.50
N LEU A 130 20.87 -11.31 2.79
CA LEU A 130 21.12 -10.02 3.45
C LEU A 130 22.30 -9.24 2.85
N ASP A 131 23.30 -9.94 2.35
CA ASP A 131 24.47 -9.39 1.65
C ASP A 131 24.14 -8.87 0.24
N SER A 132 23.04 -9.33 -0.34
CA SER A 132 22.58 -8.98 -1.68
C SER A 132 21.72 -7.72 -1.72
N ILE A 133 21.35 -7.15 -0.56
CA ILE A 133 20.55 -5.92 -0.47
C ILE A 133 21.42 -4.74 -0.93
N SER A 134 21.08 -4.16 -2.07
CA SER A 134 21.79 -3.03 -2.66
C SER A 134 21.04 -1.70 -2.56
N CYS A 135 19.73 -1.67 -2.82
CA CYS A 135 18.91 -0.47 -2.71
C CYS A 135 17.66 -0.71 -1.87
N VAL A 136 17.25 0.32 -1.13
CA VAL A 136 16.05 0.29 -0.28
C VAL A 136 15.17 1.51 -0.54
N SER A 137 13.86 1.29 -0.73
CA SER A 137 12.85 2.35 -0.73
C SER A 137 11.71 1.92 0.20
N GLY A 138 11.34 2.75 1.17
CA GLY A 138 10.49 2.29 2.29
C GLY A 138 11.19 1.18 3.08
N ILE A 139 10.63 -0.03 3.02
CA ILE A 139 11.26 -1.27 3.49
C ILE A 139 11.37 -2.33 2.38
N GLY A 140 11.04 -1.96 1.14
CA GLY A 140 11.15 -2.82 -0.03
C GLY A 140 12.56 -2.78 -0.63
N PHE A 141 12.99 -3.93 -1.17
CA PHE A 141 14.32 -4.10 -1.75
C PHE A 141 14.27 -4.07 -3.27
N TYR A 142 15.24 -3.41 -3.86
CA TYR A 142 15.42 -3.36 -5.30
C TYR A 142 16.89 -3.22 -5.66
N SER A 143 17.21 -3.39 -6.93
CA SER A 143 18.50 -3.03 -7.50
C SER A 143 18.31 -2.25 -8.80
N LYS A 144 19.35 -1.53 -9.23
CA LYS A 144 19.35 -0.79 -10.50
C LYS A 144 19.74 -1.75 -11.61
N GLN A 145 18.76 -2.22 -12.36
CA GLN A 145 18.96 -3.12 -13.48
C GLN A 145 17.87 -2.89 -14.49
N TYR A 146 18.29 -2.68 -15.74
CA TYR A 146 17.35 -2.52 -16.84
C TYR A 146 16.66 -3.83 -17.21
N GLY A 147 15.37 -3.77 -17.50
CA GLY A 147 14.66 -4.86 -18.14
C GLY A 147 13.30 -4.47 -18.69
N ALA A 148 12.65 -5.44 -19.36
CA ALA A 148 11.37 -5.22 -20.01
C ALA A 148 10.29 -4.81 -19.00
N LYS A 149 9.48 -3.80 -19.36
CA LYS A 149 8.32 -3.37 -18.58
C LYS A 149 7.19 -4.39 -18.77
N ASN A 150 7.25 -5.48 -18.00
CA ASN A 150 6.21 -6.50 -17.99
C ASN A 150 5.39 -6.39 -16.70
N THR A 151 4.23 -5.75 -16.80
CA THR A 151 3.35 -5.49 -15.66
C THR A 151 2.78 -6.78 -15.08
N ASP A 152 2.45 -7.77 -15.91
CA ASP A 152 1.86 -9.06 -15.47
C ASP A 152 2.78 -9.81 -14.49
N LYS A 153 4.10 -9.77 -14.72
CA LYS A 153 5.06 -10.39 -13.80
C LYS A 153 5.12 -9.70 -12.45
N ILE A 154 5.05 -8.37 -12.43
CA ILE A 154 4.99 -7.60 -11.18
C ILE A 154 3.69 -7.88 -10.44
N LYS A 155 2.57 -7.90 -11.17
CA LYS A 155 1.26 -8.23 -10.61
C LYS A 155 1.27 -9.64 -10.01
N ALA A 156 1.84 -10.63 -10.71
CA ALA A 156 1.97 -12.00 -10.20
C ALA A 156 2.89 -12.07 -8.96
N MET A 157 3.99 -11.33 -8.95
CA MET A 157 4.92 -11.28 -7.80
C MET A 157 4.22 -10.76 -6.55
N PHE A 158 3.50 -9.64 -6.63
CA PHE A 158 2.89 -9.01 -5.45
C PHE A 158 1.41 -9.36 -5.22
N GLY A 159 0.82 -10.19 -6.08
CA GLY A 159 -0.59 -10.57 -6.00
C GLY A 159 -1.54 -9.40 -6.25
N LEU A 160 -1.20 -8.53 -7.21
CA LEU A 160 -2.03 -7.41 -7.65
C LEU A 160 -3.15 -7.89 -8.58
N ASP A 161 -4.17 -7.04 -8.79
CA ASP A 161 -5.25 -7.34 -9.72
C ASP A 161 -4.71 -7.50 -11.16
N GLN A 162 -5.08 -8.61 -11.81
CA GLN A 162 -4.64 -8.90 -13.17
C GLN A 162 -5.38 -8.03 -14.18
N GLU A 163 -6.65 -7.75 -13.92
CA GLU A 163 -7.49 -6.96 -14.80
C GLU A 163 -7.29 -5.47 -14.54
N ASN A 164 -7.45 -4.65 -15.58
CA ASN A 164 -7.55 -3.22 -15.38
C ASN A 164 -8.95 -2.83 -14.87
N LEU A 165 -9.08 -1.64 -14.29
CA LEU A 165 -10.30 -1.13 -13.68
C LEU A 165 -11.51 -1.17 -14.62
N GLN A 166 -11.33 -0.83 -15.90
CA GLN A 166 -12.42 -0.81 -16.88
C GLN A 166 -12.91 -2.22 -17.20
N THR A 167 -11.98 -3.15 -17.41
CA THR A 167 -12.30 -4.56 -17.69
C THR A 167 -12.94 -5.22 -16.46
N LEU A 168 -12.41 -4.99 -15.26
CA LEU A 168 -12.99 -5.48 -14.01
C LEU A 168 -14.45 -5.04 -13.85
N TRP A 169 -14.74 -3.76 -14.09
CA TRP A 169 -16.11 -3.24 -14.02
C TRP A 169 -17.01 -3.92 -15.05
N ARG A 170 -16.58 -3.99 -16.31
CA ARG A 170 -17.34 -4.63 -17.41
C ARG A 170 -17.65 -6.10 -17.12
N ILE A 171 -16.67 -6.88 -16.66
CA ILE A 171 -16.86 -8.29 -16.31
C ILE A 171 -17.89 -8.41 -15.19
N THR A 172 -17.74 -7.60 -14.13
CA THR A 172 -18.66 -7.61 -12.99
C THR A 172 -20.10 -7.29 -13.41
N LEU A 173 -20.29 -6.29 -14.28
CA LEU A 173 -21.62 -5.95 -14.82
C LEU A 173 -22.20 -7.04 -15.71
N SER A 174 -21.37 -7.70 -16.54
CA SER A 174 -21.81 -8.77 -17.43
C SER A 174 -22.28 -10.03 -16.69
N ALA A 175 -21.73 -10.26 -15.49
CA ALA A 175 -22.10 -11.37 -14.62
C ALA A 175 -23.28 -11.05 -13.68
N ALA A 176 -23.73 -9.79 -13.64
CA ALA A 176 -24.75 -9.35 -12.70
C ALA A 176 -26.13 -9.94 -12.99
N SER A 177 -26.72 -10.58 -11.99
CA SER A 177 -28.10 -11.08 -12.03
C SER A 177 -29.01 -10.14 -11.24
N TRP A 178 -29.75 -9.30 -11.98
CA TRP A 178 -30.59 -8.25 -11.41
C TRP A 178 -31.88 -8.80 -10.83
N LYS A 179 -32.22 -8.36 -9.63
CA LYS A 179 -33.50 -8.66 -8.96
C LYS A 179 -34.15 -7.36 -8.53
N SER A 180 -35.45 -7.24 -8.83
CA SER A 180 -36.33 -6.23 -8.23
C SER A 180 -36.78 -6.71 -6.84
N ASP A 181 -37.19 -5.78 -5.98
CA ASP A 181 -37.87 -6.04 -4.70
C ASP A 181 -37.03 -6.64 -3.56
N LEU A 182 -35.98 -5.90 -3.14
CA LEU A 182 -35.31 -6.13 -1.86
C LEU A 182 -35.59 -4.95 -0.92
N SER A 183 -36.35 -5.20 0.16
CA SER A 183 -36.43 -4.25 1.27
C SER A 183 -35.16 -4.40 2.10
N PHE A 184 -34.22 -3.48 1.91
CA PHE A 184 -33.03 -3.41 2.75
C PHE A 184 -33.37 -2.91 4.15
N GLU A 185 -32.72 -3.49 5.16
CA GLU A 185 -32.82 -3.03 6.54
C GLU A 185 -32.24 -1.61 6.71
N GLN A 186 -32.44 -1.05 7.91
CA GLN A 186 -31.84 0.22 8.31
C GLN A 186 -30.30 0.18 8.15
N ASN A 187 -29.69 1.33 7.83
CA ASN A 187 -28.24 1.52 7.59
C ASN A 187 -27.72 1.12 6.20
N THR A 188 -28.54 1.28 5.16
CA THR A 188 -28.07 1.18 3.78
C THR A 188 -27.31 2.43 3.36
N GLU A 189 -26.10 2.24 2.83
CA GLU A 189 -25.25 3.30 2.29
C GLU A 189 -24.86 2.99 0.84
N TYR A 190 -24.65 4.04 0.05
CA TYR A 190 -24.35 3.97 -1.37
C TYR A 190 -22.97 4.57 -1.63
N LEU A 191 -22.25 4.03 -2.61
CA LEU A 191 -20.94 4.53 -2.98
C LEU A 191 -21.07 5.99 -3.45
N ARG A 192 -20.25 6.86 -2.86
CA ARG A 192 -20.14 8.25 -3.26
C ARG A 192 -19.50 8.32 -4.65
N LEU A 193 -20.27 8.73 -5.66
CA LEU A 193 -19.77 8.88 -7.03
C LEU A 193 -19.16 10.26 -7.32
N LYS A 194 -19.41 11.27 -6.47
CA LYS A 194 -18.96 12.65 -6.72
C LYS A 194 -18.16 13.20 -5.54
N PRO A 195 -17.14 14.03 -5.78
CA PRO A 195 -16.39 14.68 -4.72
C PRO A 195 -17.29 15.54 -3.81
N PRO A 196 -16.85 15.86 -2.58
CA PRO A 196 -15.54 15.54 -2.01
C PRO A 196 -15.47 14.16 -1.35
N PHE A 197 -14.41 13.39 -1.64
CA PHE A 197 -14.15 12.08 -1.04
C PHE A 197 -13.56 12.17 0.39
N SER A 198 -13.16 13.36 0.82
CA SER A 198 -12.74 13.64 2.20
C SER A 198 -13.87 13.51 3.22
N GLN A 199 -15.13 13.50 2.77
CA GLN A 199 -16.31 13.27 3.61
C GLN A 199 -16.70 11.78 3.73
N GLY A 200 -15.79 10.89 3.36
CA GLY A 200 -16.02 9.44 3.34
C GLY A 200 -16.55 8.91 2.00
N TYR A 201 -16.43 7.60 1.81
CA TYR A 201 -16.74 6.92 0.54
C TYR A 201 -18.21 6.53 0.36
N TRP A 202 -19.03 6.73 1.38
CA TRP A 202 -20.39 6.25 1.43
C TRP A 202 -21.36 7.39 1.75
N VAL A 203 -22.54 7.36 1.15
CA VAL A 203 -23.61 8.36 1.31
C VAL A 203 -24.95 7.66 1.57
N ASN A 204 -25.87 8.32 2.26
CA ASN A 204 -27.16 7.72 2.65
C ASN A 204 -28.25 7.84 1.58
N LYS A 205 -27.95 8.43 0.42
CA LYS A 205 -28.90 8.63 -0.67
C LYS A 205 -28.40 7.92 -1.93
N PRO A 206 -29.25 7.13 -2.61
CA PRO A 206 -28.88 6.48 -3.86
C PRO A 206 -28.75 7.49 -4.99
N ASP A 207 -28.02 7.09 -6.02
CA ASP A 207 -28.12 7.71 -7.34
C ASP A 207 -29.34 7.13 -8.09
N THR A 208 -30.27 8.01 -8.48
CA THR A 208 -31.51 7.64 -9.18
C THR A 208 -31.44 7.91 -10.69
N THR A 209 -30.28 8.29 -11.23
CA THR A 209 -30.08 8.57 -12.67
C THR A 209 -30.08 7.33 -13.56
N GLY A 210 -30.17 6.13 -12.97
CA GLY A 210 -30.09 4.84 -13.67
C GLY A 210 -28.65 4.29 -13.79
N THR A 211 -27.67 5.06 -13.35
CA THR A 211 -26.26 4.63 -13.28
C THR A 211 -26.09 3.44 -12.34
N VAL A 212 -25.35 2.42 -12.77
CA VAL A 212 -25.03 1.28 -11.90
C VAL A 212 -23.96 1.70 -10.88
N SER A 213 -24.19 1.43 -9.61
CA SER A 213 -23.23 1.73 -8.54
C SER A 213 -23.26 0.64 -7.46
N ILE A 214 -22.50 0.83 -6.39
CA ILE A 214 -22.35 -0.13 -5.30
C ILE A 214 -23.11 0.40 -4.10
N LEU A 215 -23.87 -0.47 -3.43
CA LEU A 215 -24.43 -0.20 -2.11
C LEU A 215 -23.93 -1.24 -1.12
N ARG A 216 -24.00 -0.87 0.16
CA ARG A 216 -23.77 -1.78 1.28
C ARG A 216 -24.84 -1.60 2.34
N THR A 217 -25.12 -2.67 3.08
CA THR A 217 -26.14 -2.67 4.14
C THR A 217 -25.72 -3.61 5.28
N GLY A 218 -26.31 -3.43 6.46
CA GLY A 218 -26.02 -4.21 7.66
C GLY A 218 -25.01 -3.55 8.61
N MET A 219 -24.61 -4.30 9.64
CA MET A 219 -23.74 -3.81 10.71
C MET A 219 -22.30 -3.60 10.23
N LYS A 220 -21.65 -2.52 10.67
CA LYS A 220 -20.23 -2.25 10.39
C LYS A 220 -19.37 -3.48 10.77
N GLY A 221 -18.54 -3.93 9.83
CA GLY A 221 -17.73 -5.15 9.98
C GLY A 221 -18.36 -6.42 9.41
N SER A 222 -19.69 -6.43 9.21
CA SER A 222 -20.44 -7.56 8.65
C SER A 222 -21.41 -7.10 7.55
N GLN A 223 -20.96 -6.13 6.75
CA GLN A 223 -21.78 -5.51 5.70
C GLN A 223 -21.92 -6.44 4.50
N LEU A 224 -23.14 -6.50 3.97
CA LEU A 224 -23.43 -7.10 2.68
C LEU A 224 -23.30 -6.04 1.60
N TYR A 225 -22.75 -6.41 0.44
CA TYR A 225 -22.51 -5.51 -0.68
C TYR A 225 -23.32 -5.95 -1.90
N TYR A 226 -23.81 -4.97 -2.65
CA TYR A 226 -24.61 -5.21 -3.85
C TYR A 226 -24.21 -4.21 -4.93
N LEU A 227 -24.31 -4.63 -6.18
CA LEU A 227 -24.55 -3.68 -7.26
C LEU A 227 -26.00 -3.23 -7.21
N TYR A 228 -26.25 -1.97 -7.53
CA TYR A 228 -27.60 -1.44 -7.67
C TYR A 228 -27.73 -0.54 -8.89
N ARG A 229 -28.94 -0.45 -9.42
CA ARG A 229 -29.33 0.54 -10.44
C ARG A 229 -30.80 0.88 -10.29
N TYR A 230 -31.20 2.02 -10.85
CA TYR A 230 -32.61 2.37 -10.98
C TYR A 230 -33.09 2.07 -12.40
N TYR A 231 -34.16 1.29 -12.52
CA TYR A 231 -34.89 1.07 -13.76
C TYR A 231 -36.29 1.68 -13.61
N GLY A 232 -36.48 2.88 -14.17
CA GLY A 232 -37.65 3.71 -13.88
C GLY A 232 -37.65 4.16 -12.41
N THR A 233 -38.68 3.81 -11.66
CA THR A 233 -38.80 4.12 -10.22
C THR A 233 -38.35 2.99 -9.31
N THR A 234 -38.04 1.82 -9.88
CA THR A 234 -37.70 0.61 -9.12
C THR A 234 -36.20 0.46 -9.03
N MET A 235 -35.71 0.15 -7.83
CA MET A 235 -34.31 -0.21 -7.62
C MET A 235 -34.14 -1.70 -7.88
N GLU A 236 -33.22 -2.03 -8.78
CA GLU A 236 -32.75 -3.39 -9.02
C GLU A 236 -31.39 -3.57 -8.39
N VAL A 237 -31.15 -4.76 -7.84
CA VAL A 237 -29.89 -5.07 -7.17
C VAL A 237 -29.35 -6.44 -7.55
N CYS A 238 -28.03 -6.60 -7.43
CA CYS A 238 -27.33 -7.87 -7.60
C CYS A 238 -26.34 -8.04 -6.43
N PRO A 239 -26.44 -9.11 -5.63
CA PRO A 239 -25.49 -9.34 -4.54
C PRO A 239 -24.08 -9.53 -5.07
N LEU A 240 -23.11 -8.95 -4.37
CA LEU A 240 -21.68 -9.17 -4.63
C LEU A 240 -21.17 -10.32 -3.76
N PRO A 241 -20.35 -11.25 -4.30
CA PRO A 241 -19.76 -12.32 -3.51
C PRO A 241 -18.90 -11.78 -2.36
N GLN A 242 -19.00 -12.40 -1.18
CA GLN A 242 -18.30 -11.94 0.02
C GLN A 242 -16.78 -11.83 -0.18
N TRP A 243 -16.15 -12.83 -0.82
CA TRP A 243 -14.72 -12.86 -1.08
C TRP A 243 -14.21 -11.65 -1.88
N GLN A 244 -15.07 -11.01 -2.68
CA GLN A 244 -14.73 -9.86 -3.52
C GLN A 244 -14.77 -8.53 -2.73
N VAL A 245 -15.44 -8.50 -1.56
CA VAL A 245 -15.75 -7.26 -0.83
C VAL A 245 -15.19 -7.21 0.59
N GLU A 246 -14.90 -8.37 1.19
CA GLU A 246 -14.32 -8.47 2.53
C GLU A 246 -12.90 -7.90 2.61
N PHE A 247 -12.41 -7.64 3.83
CA PHE A 247 -11.08 -7.07 4.09
C PHE A 247 -10.74 -5.83 3.24
N TYR A 248 -11.75 -4.98 3.00
CA TYR A 248 -11.66 -3.78 2.15
C TYR A 248 -11.39 -4.04 0.66
N ASN A 249 -11.54 -5.27 0.17
CA ASN A 249 -11.43 -5.62 -1.26
C ASN A 249 -12.54 -4.99 -2.12
N TYR A 250 -13.64 -4.53 -1.51
CA TYR A 250 -14.66 -3.74 -2.23
C TYR A 250 -14.06 -2.51 -2.93
N ARG A 251 -12.89 -2.04 -2.48
CA ARG A 251 -12.18 -0.91 -3.10
C ARG A 251 -11.78 -1.18 -4.54
N SER A 252 -11.50 -2.42 -4.95
CA SER A 252 -11.22 -2.75 -6.37
C SER A 252 -12.43 -2.39 -7.23
N LEU A 253 -13.62 -2.85 -6.84
CA LEU A 253 -14.87 -2.52 -7.51
C LEU A 253 -15.24 -1.04 -7.41
N ALA A 254 -15.00 -0.42 -6.25
CA ALA A 254 -15.28 1.01 -6.08
C ALA A 254 -14.38 1.87 -6.98
N CYS A 255 -13.08 1.58 -7.06
CA CYS A 255 -12.17 2.26 -7.98
C CYS A 255 -12.58 2.03 -9.43
N ALA A 256 -12.97 0.80 -9.79
CA ALA A 256 -13.42 0.44 -11.13
C ALA A 256 -14.69 1.19 -11.55
N CYS A 257 -15.67 1.28 -10.64
CA CYS A 257 -16.88 2.07 -10.79
C CYS A 257 -16.57 3.56 -10.99
N LEU A 258 -15.76 4.16 -10.09
CA LEU A 258 -15.40 5.57 -10.16
C LEU A 258 -14.57 5.91 -11.41
N SER A 259 -13.66 5.03 -11.81
CA SER A 259 -12.84 5.17 -13.02
C SER A 259 -13.72 5.15 -14.27
N THR A 260 -14.67 4.22 -14.36
CA THR A 260 -15.63 4.13 -15.47
C THR A 260 -16.43 5.42 -15.63
N TYR A 261 -16.80 6.07 -14.53
CA TYR A 261 -17.57 7.31 -14.56
C TYR A 261 -16.70 8.58 -14.58
N GLY A 262 -15.37 8.46 -14.68
CA GLY A 262 -14.45 9.60 -14.72
C GLY A 262 -14.43 10.43 -13.43
N THR A 263 -14.71 9.79 -12.29
CA THR A 263 -14.83 10.45 -10.98
C THR A 263 -13.79 9.96 -9.96
N LEU A 264 -12.99 8.94 -10.30
CA LEU A 264 -11.88 8.49 -9.48
C LEU A 264 -10.84 9.61 -9.38
N PRO A 265 -10.55 10.12 -8.17
CA PRO A 265 -9.53 11.16 -8.02
C PRO A 265 -8.16 10.66 -8.45
N PRO A 266 -7.38 11.46 -9.20
CA PRO A 266 -6.01 11.10 -9.52
C PRO A 266 -5.15 11.06 -8.26
N ILE A 267 -4.11 10.23 -8.30
CA ILE A 267 -3.03 10.22 -7.32
C ILE A 267 -2.15 11.43 -7.62
N GLU A 268 -2.08 12.36 -6.67
CA GLU A 268 -1.25 13.54 -6.81
C GLU A 268 0.20 13.19 -6.46
N TYR A 269 1.16 13.78 -7.19
CA TYR A 269 2.57 13.61 -6.85
C TYR A 269 3.41 14.85 -7.17
N PHE A 270 4.56 14.96 -6.53
CA PHE A 270 5.56 15.97 -6.87
C PHE A 270 6.99 15.50 -6.60
N GLU A 271 7.94 15.97 -7.40
CA GLU A 271 9.35 15.60 -7.30
C GLU A 271 10.10 16.49 -6.31
N ASP A 272 10.97 15.87 -5.50
CA ASP A 272 11.88 16.52 -4.57
C ASP A 272 13.30 15.91 -4.71
N GLY A 273 13.96 16.23 -5.82
CA GLY A 273 15.29 15.69 -6.13
C GLY A 273 15.24 14.17 -6.35
N ALA A 274 15.84 13.42 -5.43
CA ALA A 274 15.87 11.95 -5.49
C ALA A 274 14.57 11.28 -5.00
N LEU A 275 13.61 12.07 -4.47
CA LEU A 275 12.36 11.59 -3.90
C LEU A 275 11.17 12.05 -4.73
N VAL A 276 10.09 11.29 -4.64
CA VAL A 276 8.77 11.69 -5.11
C VAL A 276 7.81 11.58 -3.94
N HIS A 277 7.06 12.64 -3.70
CA HIS A 277 5.98 12.68 -2.73
C HIS A 277 4.67 12.33 -3.43
N ILE A 278 3.85 11.52 -2.76
CA ILE A 278 2.56 11.07 -3.27
C ILE A 278 1.45 11.40 -2.29
N ARG A 279 0.30 11.81 -2.83
CA ARG A 279 -0.93 12.11 -2.10
C ARG A 279 -2.07 11.36 -2.75
N MET A 280 -2.55 10.35 -2.06
CA MET A 280 -3.76 9.64 -2.47
C MET A 280 -4.97 10.48 -2.08
N ASN A 281 -5.84 10.76 -3.05
CA ASN A 281 -7.13 11.41 -2.80
C ASN A 281 -8.28 10.39 -2.65
N TYR A 282 -7.98 9.13 -3.01
CA TYR A 282 -8.82 7.96 -2.83
C TYR A 282 -7.90 6.76 -2.59
N LEU A 283 -8.26 5.87 -1.66
CA LEU A 283 -7.38 4.74 -1.34
C LEU A 283 -7.44 3.65 -2.40
N LEU A 284 -6.26 3.17 -2.77
CA LEU A 284 -6.09 1.97 -3.58
C LEU A 284 -6.70 0.74 -2.87
N PRO A 285 -7.02 -0.33 -3.62
CA PRO A 285 -7.38 -1.61 -3.02
C PRO A 285 -6.22 -2.20 -2.21
N PRO A 286 -6.50 -3.15 -1.30
CA PRO A 286 -5.52 -3.59 -0.30
C PRO A 286 -4.17 -4.02 -0.87
N ARG A 287 -4.13 -4.78 -1.98
CA ARG A 287 -2.88 -5.33 -2.53
C ARG A 287 -2.02 -4.25 -3.17
N GLU A 288 -2.62 -3.39 -3.99
CA GLU A 288 -1.96 -2.25 -4.63
C GLU A 288 -1.48 -1.24 -3.58
N LEU A 289 -2.28 -1.04 -2.52
CA LEU A 289 -1.90 -0.17 -1.41
C LEU A 289 -0.71 -0.72 -0.63
N GLU A 290 -0.68 -2.01 -0.29
CA GLU A 290 0.43 -2.61 0.44
C GLU A 290 1.70 -2.70 -0.42
N PHE A 291 1.57 -2.93 -1.73
CA PHE A 291 2.67 -2.83 -2.68
C PHE A 291 3.30 -1.42 -2.68
N LEU A 292 2.46 -0.39 -2.77
CA LEU A 292 2.90 1.01 -2.67
C LEU A 292 3.56 1.30 -1.31
N LYS A 293 2.95 0.85 -0.21
CA LYS A 293 3.44 1.06 1.16
C LYS A 293 4.79 0.41 1.42
N LEU A 294 5.00 -0.83 0.93
CA LEU A 294 6.27 -1.55 1.04
C LEU A 294 7.44 -0.72 0.52
N TYR A 295 7.25 -0.09 -0.63
CA TYR A 295 8.29 0.68 -1.32
C TYR A 295 8.33 2.17 -0.97
N SER A 296 7.53 2.63 -0.02
CA SER A 296 7.44 4.05 0.34
C SER A 296 7.54 4.28 1.84
N TRP A 297 7.98 5.47 2.20
CA TRP A 297 7.98 5.97 3.57
C TRP A 297 6.74 6.83 3.81
N PRO A 298 6.16 6.77 5.01
CA PRO A 298 5.14 7.75 5.38
C PRO A 298 5.76 9.16 5.44
N GLU A 299 5.01 10.19 5.03
CA GLU A 299 5.49 11.58 5.16
C GLU A 299 5.68 11.98 6.62
N THR A 300 4.75 11.54 7.47
CA THR A 300 4.80 11.72 8.93
C THR A 300 4.86 10.35 9.60
N CYS A 301 5.91 10.12 10.40
CA CYS A 301 6.10 8.84 11.09
C CYS A 301 5.62 8.85 12.55
N THR A 302 5.08 9.95 13.09
CA THR A 302 4.70 10.04 14.51
C THR A 302 3.53 9.14 14.90
N SER A 303 2.64 8.86 13.93
CA SER A 303 1.55 7.89 14.06
C SER A 303 1.38 7.14 12.74
N LEU A 304 1.15 5.83 12.84
CA LEU A 304 1.00 4.92 11.70
C LEU A 304 -0.35 4.18 11.75
N PRO A 305 -0.88 3.76 10.59
CA PRO A 305 -0.33 3.92 9.24
C PRO A 305 -0.67 5.30 8.65
N CYS A 306 0.34 6.10 8.31
CA CYS A 306 0.13 7.33 7.53
C CYS A 306 -0.05 6.94 6.06
N ILE A 307 -1.30 6.59 5.70
CA ILE A 307 -1.61 5.96 4.41
C ILE A 307 -1.61 6.99 3.28
N PHE A 308 -2.36 8.08 3.42
CA PHE A 308 -2.65 9.00 2.30
C PHE A 308 -1.46 9.81 1.78
N ARG A 309 -0.43 10.00 2.60
CA ARG A 309 0.72 10.84 2.28
C ARG A 309 2.02 10.08 2.50
N ARG A 310 2.71 9.77 1.42
CA ARG A 310 3.93 8.97 1.43
C ARG A 310 4.95 9.56 0.47
N LYS A 311 6.19 9.09 0.57
CA LYS A 311 7.28 9.45 -0.33
C LYS A 311 8.13 8.23 -0.65
N LEU A 312 8.73 8.18 -1.82
CA LEU A 312 9.54 7.05 -2.28
C LEU A 312 10.64 7.52 -3.23
N SER A 313 11.64 6.67 -3.47
CA SER A 313 12.71 6.96 -4.41
C SER A 313 12.15 7.13 -5.84
N ILE A 314 12.69 8.08 -6.60
CA ILE A 314 12.20 8.43 -7.94
C ILE A 314 12.20 7.24 -8.93
N GLU A 315 13.20 6.38 -8.84
CA GLU A 315 13.33 5.17 -9.68
C GLU A 315 12.17 4.19 -9.40
N VAL A 316 11.86 3.99 -8.12
CA VAL A 316 10.78 3.11 -7.67
C VAL A 316 9.40 3.73 -7.96
N PHE A 317 9.26 5.04 -7.78
CA PHE A 317 8.05 5.76 -8.17
C PHE A 317 7.74 5.56 -9.66
N THR A 318 8.75 5.69 -10.52
CA THR A 318 8.58 5.54 -11.96
C THR A 318 8.06 4.14 -12.30
N ALA A 319 8.57 3.10 -11.65
CA ALA A 319 8.09 1.73 -11.84
C ALA A 319 6.64 1.55 -11.34
N ILE A 320 6.35 1.94 -10.09
CA ILE A 320 5.01 1.79 -9.48
C ILE A 320 3.96 2.60 -10.24
N LYS A 321 4.30 3.83 -10.66
CA LYS A 321 3.41 4.68 -11.47
C LYS A 321 2.99 3.97 -12.76
N ASN A 322 3.94 3.36 -13.49
CA ASN A 322 3.62 2.64 -14.72
C ASN A 322 2.72 1.42 -14.44
N VAL A 323 3.02 0.63 -13.41
CA VAL A 323 2.20 -0.54 -13.03
C VAL A 323 0.76 -0.13 -12.72
N LEU A 324 0.57 0.90 -11.88
CA LEU A 324 -0.75 1.39 -11.51
C LEU A 324 -1.46 2.13 -12.65
N SER A 325 -0.73 2.83 -13.52
CA SER A 325 -1.33 3.45 -14.72
C SER A 325 -1.82 2.42 -15.73
N ASP A 326 -1.11 1.30 -15.90
CA ASP A 326 -1.58 0.17 -16.73
C ASP A 326 -2.87 -0.46 -16.16
N GLU A 327 -3.07 -0.43 -14.84
CA GLU A 327 -4.32 -0.84 -14.20
C GLU A 327 -5.46 0.16 -14.37
N GLY A 328 -5.16 1.41 -14.77
CA GLY A 328 -6.15 2.46 -15.00
C GLY A 328 -6.20 3.55 -13.92
N TYR A 329 -5.20 3.62 -13.04
CA TYR A 329 -5.06 4.73 -12.09
C TYR A 329 -4.35 5.93 -12.72
N GLU A 330 -4.96 7.11 -12.57
CA GLU A 330 -4.40 8.36 -13.07
C GLU A 330 -3.46 8.99 -12.05
N PHE A 331 -2.36 9.56 -12.54
CA PHE A 331 -1.41 10.33 -11.75
C PHE A 331 -1.37 11.78 -12.25
N LYS A 332 -1.52 12.74 -11.34
CA LYS A 332 -1.50 14.17 -11.65
C LYS A 332 -0.39 14.85 -10.88
N GLY A 333 0.54 15.51 -11.58
CA GLY A 333 1.66 16.20 -10.95
C GLY A 333 2.93 16.18 -11.79
N GLY A 334 4.02 16.63 -11.18
CA GLY A 334 5.33 16.78 -11.82
C GLY A 334 6.31 17.55 -10.93
N THR A 335 7.35 18.10 -11.55
CA THR A 335 8.36 18.93 -10.87
C THR A 335 7.72 20.20 -10.30
N ILE A 336 8.04 20.54 -9.03
CA ILE A 336 7.57 21.78 -8.37
C ILE A 336 8.22 22.99 -9.02
#